data_AF-A0A8S1PLT6-F1
#
_entry.id   AF-A0A8S1PLT6-F1
#
_cell.length_a   1.000
_cell.length_b   1.000
_cell.length_c   1.000
_cell.angle_alpha   90.00
_cell.angle_beta   90.00
_cell.angle_gamma   90.00
#
_symmetry.space_group_name_H-M   'P 1'
#
loop_
_entity.id
_entity.type
_entity.pdbx_description
1 polymer ?
#
loop_
_entity_poly.entity_id
_entity_poly.type
_entity_poly.pdbx_seq_one_letter_code
_entity_poly.pdbx_strand_id
1 'polypeptide(L)'
;MKIVILLVLVMSSLARLTYRNDLFGREEIVKAKNTEWFTQKLDHNDPTSQEFFRQRFHIYDDYVQDQQPEAVILYICGEWTCDGIGKGLTFDAAQQLKAVILVLEHRYYGQSQPFEDWSTPNLKYLNIHQALDDIAYFIMSIKTNGYFNIKPDTPWIHLGGSYPGALSAWFRYKYPHLTIGGLASSAVVRAVACYHEYDMQVYLSALESSQECVDRIQQVNQKIEDDLATDPTTIKAAFNASELKDIEFLSMIADIYAGMVQGRQRSQMCERLQKGNTLQEWFDEIILMAEETVDQESYGSEFLKDINIDFSKSSRQWTYQTCIEVGYFQTANPNAEQSTRSQQLVLDFFRQLCEYSYDVPIFPDEDRTNAYYGGLDINVDHLIFSNGSDDPWQHASITKWKQGKEYDVKYIKCKDCSHCIDLKASSPEDPPELTQARQEILAIFQQWINEHLQQQQQKKQSQIIE
;
A
#
# COMPACT_ATOMS: atom_id res chain seq x y z
N MET A 1 31.53 -19.12 -23.20
CA MET A 1 30.18 -19.57 -22.81
C MET A 1 29.90 -19.52 -21.30
N LYS A 2 30.85 -19.81 -20.40
CA LYS A 2 30.61 -19.75 -18.94
C LYS A 2 30.58 -18.34 -18.30
N ILE A 3 31.16 -17.32 -18.94
CA ILE A 3 31.20 -15.94 -18.42
C ILE A 3 29.91 -15.15 -18.71
N VAL A 4 29.18 -15.50 -19.78
CA VAL A 4 27.90 -14.86 -20.13
C VAL A 4 26.77 -15.28 -19.17
N ILE A 5 26.79 -16.52 -18.70
CA ILE A 5 25.79 -17.05 -17.75
C ILE A 5 25.91 -16.38 -16.36
N LEU A 6 27.12 -16.01 -15.94
CA LEU A 6 27.34 -15.32 -14.66
C LEU A 6 26.85 -13.86 -14.69
N LEU A 7 26.94 -13.18 -15.84
CA LEU A 7 26.41 -11.81 -16.03
C LEU A 7 24.88 -11.77 -16.05
N VAL A 8 24.23 -12.79 -16.63
CA VAL A 8 22.76 -12.91 -16.63
C VAL A 8 22.21 -13.19 -15.23
N LEU A 9 22.88 -14.03 -14.44
CA LEU A 9 22.48 -14.33 -13.04
C LEU A 9 22.69 -13.15 -12.07
N VAL A 10 23.67 -12.27 -12.33
CA VAL A 10 23.88 -11.05 -11.54
C VAL A 10 22.91 -9.94 -11.94
N MET A 11 22.50 -9.89 -13.22
CA MET A 11 21.44 -8.98 -13.65
C MET A 11 20.06 -9.41 -13.13
N SER A 12 19.78 -10.72 -13.01
CA SER A 12 18.51 -11.20 -12.45
C SER A 12 18.38 -10.96 -10.93
N SER A 13 19.47 -10.95 -10.16
CA SER A 13 19.42 -10.64 -8.73
C SER A 13 19.35 -9.14 -8.45
N LEU A 14 19.98 -8.30 -9.28
CA LEU A 14 19.75 -6.85 -9.30
C LEU A 14 18.34 -6.49 -9.77
N ALA A 15 17.79 -7.23 -10.74
CA ALA A 15 16.40 -7.10 -11.22
C ALA A 15 15.37 -7.47 -10.14
N ARG A 16 15.65 -8.50 -9.33
CA ARG A 16 14.82 -8.88 -8.16
C ARG A 16 14.83 -7.82 -7.05
N LEU A 17 15.97 -7.14 -6.82
CA LEU A 17 16.03 -6.02 -5.89
C LEU A 17 15.30 -4.77 -6.41
N THR A 18 15.20 -4.59 -7.74
CA THR A 18 14.47 -3.47 -8.36
C THR A 18 12.95 -3.70 -8.44
N TYR A 19 12.49 -4.95 -8.40
CA TYR A 19 11.09 -5.30 -8.57
C TYR A 19 10.17 -4.68 -7.50
N ARG A 20 10.64 -4.57 -6.25
CA ARG A 20 9.90 -3.95 -5.15
C ARG A 20 9.79 -2.41 -5.24
N ASN A 21 10.62 -1.78 -6.06
CA ASN A 21 10.51 -0.35 -6.35
C ASN A 21 9.47 -0.06 -7.47
N ASP A 22 9.10 -1.04 -8.31
CA ASP A 22 8.34 -0.75 -9.54
C ASP A 22 6.81 -0.78 -9.41
N LEU A 23 6.21 -1.42 -8.39
CA LEU A 23 4.79 -1.19 -8.03
C LEU A 23 4.51 0.29 -7.69
N PHE A 24 5.57 1.05 -7.39
CA PHE A 24 5.58 2.47 -7.07
C PHE A 24 6.43 3.29 -8.03
N GLY A 25 6.71 2.79 -9.24
CA GLY A 25 7.56 3.42 -10.26
C GLY A 25 8.99 3.67 -9.78
N ARG A 26 9.90 4.02 -10.70
CA ARG A 26 11.30 4.37 -10.40
C ARG A 26 11.41 5.65 -9.56
N GLU A 27 11.07 5.55 -8.28
CA GLU A 27 11.15 6.65 -7.34
C GLU A 27 12.49 6.64 -6.64
N GLU A 28 13.11 7.82 -6.59
CA GLU A 28 14.28 8.03 -5.76
C GLU A 28 13.87 7.90 -4.29
N ILE A 29 14.15 6.73 -3.71
CA ILE A 29 13.97 6.50 -2.28
C ILE A 29 15.02 7.31 -1.53
N VAL A 30 14.57 8.25 -0.72
CA VAL A 30 15.45 8.97 0.20
C VAL A 30 15.70 8.04 1.38
N LYS A 31 16.86 7.38 1.38
CA LYS A 31 17.27 6.55 2.51
C LYS A 31 17.40 7.41 3.76
N ALA A 32 16.94 6.87 4.88
CA ALA A 32 17.08 7.52 6.16
C ALA A 32 18.55 7.74 6.52
N LYS A 33 18.86 8.95 7.00
CA LYS A 33 20.19 9.23 7.57
C LYS A 33 20.34 8.61 8.96
N ASN A 34 19.26 8.62 9.73
CA ASN A 34 19.17 8.10 11.09
C ASN A 34 18.08 7.03 11.16
N THR A 35 18.49 5.83 11.56
CA THR A 35 17.60 4.68 11.82
C THR A 35 17.70 4.32 13.29
N GLU A 36 16.56 4.29 13.95
CA GLU A 36 16.46 4.08 15.39
C GLU A 36 15.49 2.94 15.68
N TRP A 37 15.48 2.52 16.96
CA TRP A 37 14.71 1.36 17.40
C TRP A 37 13.91 1.71 18.64
N PHE A 38 12.59 1.57 18.50
CA PHE A 38 11.64 1.75 19.57
C PHE A 38 11.34 0.42 20.26
N THR A 39 11.29 0.41 21.59
CA THR A 39 10.88 -0.77 22.36
C THR A 39 9.35 -0.79 22.43
N GLN A 40 8.75 -1.60 21.58
CA GLN A 40 7.31 -1.71 21.37
C GLN A 40 6.73 -2.88 22.18
N LYS A 41 5.50 -2.76 22.66
CA LYS A 41 4.79 -3.88 23.29
C LYS A 41 4.45 -4.95 22.26
N LEU A 42 4.64 -6.21 22.63
CA LEU A 42 4.25 -7.33 21.78
C LEU A 42 2.72 -7.39 21.61
N ASP A 43 1.99 -7.30 22.73
CA ASP A 43 0.54 -7.41 22.81
C ASP A 43 -0.07 -6.22 23.54
N HIS A 44 -0.83 -5.39 22.83
CA HIS A 44 -1.56 -4.26 23.41
C HIS A 44 -2.87 -4.67 24.11
N ASN A 45 -3.40 -5.87 23.85
CA ASN A 45 -4.62 -6.38 24.50
C ASN A 45 -4.39 -6.86 25.93
N ASP A 46 -3.14 -7.21 26.27
CA ASP A 46 -2.76 -7.62 27.62
C ASP A 46 -2.00 -6.48 28.31
N PRO A 47 -2.68 -5.65 29.13
CA PRO A 47 -2.02 -4.57 29.85
C PRO A 47 -1.02 -5.04 30.91
N THR A 48 -1.03 -6.34 31.26
CA THR A 48 -0.11 -6.94 32.22
C THR A 48 1.15 -7.51 31.57
N SER A 49 1.12 -7.74 30.25
CA SER A 49 2.25 -8.28 29.51
C SER A 49 3.48 -7.38 29.64
N GLN A 50 4.63 -8.03 29.86
CA GLN A 50 5.95 -7.40 29.88
C GLN A 50 6.79 -7.85 28.68
N GLU A 51 6.13 -8.34 27.63
CA GLU A 51 6.78 -8.77 26.39
C GLU A 51 6.89 -7.60 25.43
N PHE A 52 8.09 -7.42 24.87
CA PHE A 52 8.42 -6.32 23.98
C PHE A 52 9.22 -6.82 22.78
N PHE A 53 9.14 -6.08 21.67
CA PHE A 53 10.00 -6.26 20.52
C PHE A 53 10.60 -4.92 20.08
N ARG A 54 11.56 -4.97 19.16
CA ARG A 54 12.20 -3.77 18.61
C ARG A 54 11.51 -3.40 17.30
N GLN A 55 10.83 -2.26 17.29
CA GLN A 55 10.20 -1.70 16.10
C GLN A 55 11.14 -0.65 15.50
N ARG A 56 11.48 -0.81 14.22
CA ARG A 56 12.35 0.10 13.48
C ARG A 56 11.59 1.37 13.13
N PHE A 57 12.28 2.50 13.19
CA PHE A 57 11.77 3.74 12.61
C PHE A 57 12.91 4.61 12.09
N HIS A 58 12.58 5.52 11.19
CA HIS A 58 13.52 6.45 10.59
C HIS A 58 13.19 7.89 10.93
N ILE A 59 14.23 8.72 10.91
CA ILE A 59 14.14 10.15 11.24
C ILE A 59 14.72 10.95 10.08
N TYR A 60 13.95 11.96 9.64
CA TYR A 60 14.40 12.98 8.69
C TYR A 60 14.15 14.35 9.32
N ASP A 61 15.25 15.06 9.60
CA ASP A 61 15.28 16.35 10.32
C ASP A 61 15.90 17.47 9.47
N ASP A 62 16.04 17.25 8.15
CA ASP A 62 16.67 18.16 7.20
C ASP A 62 16.10 19.59 7.24
N TYR A 63 14.83 19.74 7.64
CA TYR A 63 14.11 21.02 7.68
C TYR A 63 14.02 21.65 9.08
N VAL A 64 14.67 21.06 10.08
CA VAL A 64 14.60 21.50 11.48
C VAL A 64 15.87 22.24 11.93
N GLN A 65 17.00 22.11 11.22
CA GLN A 65 18.24 22.92 11.38
C GLN A 65 18.70 23.15 12.85
N ASP A 66 18.84 22.07 13.64
CA ASP A 66 19.21 22.08 15.08
C ASP A 66 18.23 22.80 16.02
N GLN A 67 17.08 23.24 15.50
CA GLN A 67 16.03 23.87 16.29
C GLN A 67 15.04 22.83 16.82
N GLN A 68 14.06 23.30 17.57
CA GLN A 68 12.96 22.47 17.98
C GLN A 68 11.95 22.35 16.82
N PRO A 69 11.48 21.14 16.45
CA PRO A 69 10.51 20.99 15.36
C PRO A 69 9.20 21.74 15.67
N GLU A 70 8.70 22.50 14.68
CA GLU A 70 7.41 23.21 14.77
C GLU A 70 6.23 22.24 14.59
N ALA A 71 6.45 21.11 13.92
CA ALA A 71 5.50 20.02 13.75
C ALA A 71 6.21 18.66 13.62
N VAL A 72 5.44 17.57 13.73
CA VAL A 72 5.89 16.21 13.40
C VAL A 72 5.02 15.67 12.29
N ILE A 73 5.63 15.09 11.26
CA ILE A 73 4.94 14.28 10.26
C ILE A 73 5.26 12.81 10.54
N LEU A 74 4.25 12.02 10.86
CA LEU A 74 4.37 10.58 10.99
C LEU A 74 3.98 9.92 9.66
N TYR A 75 4.96 9.37 8.96
CA TYR A 75 4.74 8.49 7.83
C TYR A 75 4.53 7.06 8.34
N ILE A 76 3.38 6.46 7.99
CA ILE A 76 3.06 5.08 8.33
C ILE A 76 3.58 4.19 7.19
N CYS A 77 4.58 3.36 7.46
CA CYS A 77 4.93 2.28 6.53
C CYS A 77 3.98 1.10 6.73
N GLY A 78 3.68 0.38 5.66
CA GLY A 78 2.76 -0.75 5.68
C GLY A 78 3.46 -2.07 5.45
N GLU A 79 2.89 -2.82 4.52
CA GLU A 79 3.13 -4.21 4.16
C GLU A 79 4.45 -4.45 3.41
N TRP A 80 5.50 -3.71 3.77
CA TRP A 80 6.80 -3.80 3.13
C TRP A 80 7.95 -3.39 4.05
N THR A 81 9.16 -3.72 3.60
CA THR A 81 10.40 -3.32 4.27
C THR A 81 10.68 -1.87 4.00
N CYS A 82 10.58 -1.05 5.03
CA CYS A 82 10.62 0.38 4.88
C CYS A 82 12.05 0.88 5.08
N ASP A 83 12.90 0.89 4.05
CA ASP A 83 14.28 1.39 4.15
C ASP A 83 14.41 2.91 3.89
N GLY A 84 13.28 3.56 3.64
CA GLY A 84 13.14 4.98 3.40
C GLY A 84 11.80 5.30 2.72
N ILE A 85 11.61 6.58 2.38
CA ILE A 85 10.39 7.07 1.74
C ILE A 85 10.73 7.91 0.51
N GLY A 86 9.78 8.01 -0.43
CA GLY A 86 9.94 8.83 -1.63
C GLY A 86 9.97 10.33 -1.31
N LYS A 87 10.73 11.10 -2.10
CA LYS A 87 10.97 12.55 -1.92
C LYS A 87 9.75 13.47 -2.15
N GLY A 88 8.53 12.95 -2.16
CA GLY A 88 7.33 13.67 -2.59
C GLY A 88 6.65 14.49 -1.50
N LEU A 89 5.31 14.50 -1.53
CA LEU A 89 4.45 15.36 -0.71
C LEU A 89 4.82 15.38 0.77
N THR A 90 5.30 14.26 1.33
CA THR A 90 5.78 14.18 2.72
C THR A 90 6.91 15.16 3.00
N PHE A 91 7.90 15.26 2.11
CA PHE A 91 9.03 16.18 2.25
C PHE A 91 8.62 17.62 1.94
N ASP A 92 7.73 17.84 0.96
CA ASP A 92 7.17 19.17 0.68
C ASP A 92 6.41 19.70 1.92
N ALA A 93 5.61 18.86 2.56
CA ALA A 93 4.93 19.18 3.81
C ALA A 93 5.93 19.44 4.95
N ALA A 94 6.97 18.61 5.08
CA ALA A 94 7.97 18.80 6.12
C ALA A 94 8.73 20.12 5.95
N GLN A 95 9.08 20.50 4.72
CA GLN A 95 9.70 21.77 4.42
C GLN A 95 8.78 22.95 4.76
N GLN A 96 7.51 22.89 4.34
CA GLN A 96 6.54 23.96 4.58
C GLN A 96 6.27 24.16 6.07
N LEU A 97 6.12 23.07 6.81
CA LEU A 97 5.76 23.08 8.23
C LEU A 97 6.96 23.12 9.17
N LYS A 98 8.19 23.13 8.63
CA LYS A 98 9.46 22.93 9.37
C LYS A 98 9.35 21.74 10.34
N ALA A 99 8.83 20.64 9.80
CA ALA A 99 8.55 19.44 10.56
C ALA A 99 9.73 18.47 10.52
N VAL A 100 9.86 17.69 11.59
CA VAL A 100 10.60 16.43 11.55
C VAL A 100 9.70 15.34 10.98
N ILE A 101 10.21 14.48 10.11
CA ILE A 101 9.51 13.30 9.62
C ILE A 101 9.97 12.11 10.45
N LEU A 102 9.01 11.41 11.05
CA LEU A 102 9.20 10.10 11.64
C LEU A 102 8.53 9.06 10.76
N VAL A 103 9.24 7.99 10.44
CA VAL A 103 8.75 6.92 9.56
C VAL A 103 8.72 5.64 10.36
N LEU A 104 7.55 5.16 10.76
CA LEU A 104 7.40 4.00 11.62
C LEU A 104 7.19 2.73 10.78
N GLU A 105 8.05 1.73 10.92
CA GLU A 105 7.90 0.45 10.23
C GLU A 105 6.82 -0.41 10.90
N HIS A 106 6.00 -1.06 10.08
CA HIS A 106 4.93 -1.92 10.55
C HIS A 106 5.49 -3.19 11.22
N ARG A 107 4.85 -3.65 12.31
CA ARG A 107 5.18 -4.95 12.92
C ARG A 107 5.14 -6.09 11.88
N TYR A 108 6.06 -7.05 11.98
CA TYR A 108 6.27 -8.19 11.07
C TYR A 108 6.81 -7.87 9.67
N TYR A 109 6.97 -6.59 9.33
CA TYR A 109 7.55 -6.18 8.06
C TYR A 109 8.97 -5.65 8.24
N GLY A 110 9.80 -5.83 7.22
CA GLY A 110 11.19 -5.44 7.25
C GLY A 110 11.91 -5.99 8.47
N GLN A 111 12.60 -5.13 9.20
CA GLN A 111 13.40 -5.55 10.34
C GLN A 111 12.62 -5.49 11.67
N SER A 112 11.35 -5.09 11.64
CA SER A 112 10.48 -4.99 12.82
C SER A 112 9.81 -6.32 13.14
N GLN A 113 10.61 -7.31 13.55
CA GLN A 113 10.15 -8.69 13.77
C GLN A 113 9.92 -8.99 15.27
N PRO A 114 8.70 -9.36 15.68
CA PRO A 114 8.45 -9.74 17.07
C PRO A 114 8.95 -11.15 17.44
N PHE A 115 9.17 -12.02 16.44
CA PHE A 115 9.62 -13.40 16.60
C PHE A 115 10.75 -13.75 15.63
N GLU A 116 11.32 -14.95 15.76
CA GLU A 116 12.40 -15.46 14.89
C GLU A 116 11.89 -16.19 13.64
N ASP A 117 10.58 -16.41 13.53
CA ASP A 117 9.92 -17.00 12.36
C ASP A 117 8.52 -16.41 12.12
N TRP A 118 7.94 -16.75 10.97
CA TRP A 118 6.57 -16.42 10.58
C TRP A 118 5.64 -17.63 10.64
N SER A 119 5.85 -18.54 11.58
CA SER A 119 4.91 -19.63 11.83
C SER A 119 3.52 -19.08 12.14
N THR A 120 2.45 -19.78 11.73
CA THR A 120 1.08 -19.31 11.92
C THR A 120 0.74 -18.88 13.36
N PRO A 121 1.17 -19.61 14.42
CA PRO A 121 0.94 -19.17 15.81
C PRO A 121 1.63 -17.86 16.17
N ASN A 122 2.78 -17.58 15.56
CA ASN A 122 3.54 -16.35 15.78
C ASN A 122 2.94 -15.16 15.01
N LEU A 123 2.14 -15.38 13.96
CA LEU A 123 1.46 -14.31 13.21
C LEU A 123 0.21 -13.76 13.93
N LYS A 124 -0.23 -14.33 15.05
CA LYS A 124 -1.45 -13.87 15.75
C LYS A 124 -1.44 -12.39 16.17
N TYR A 125 -0.26 -11.79 16.35
CA TYR A 125 -0.12 -10.35 16.67
C TYR A 125 0.02 -9.46 15.43
N LEU A 126 0.02 -10.03 14.23
CA LEU A 126 -0.06 -9.31 12.96
C LEU A 126 -1.53 -9.06 12.63
N ASN A 127 -2.07 -7.95 13.14
CA ASN A 127 -3.42 -7.50 12.85
C ASN A 127 -3.53 -5.98 12.95
N ILE A 128 -4.60 -5.40 12.38
CA ILE A 128 -4.83 -3.96 12.30
C ILE A 128 -4.87 -3.33 13.69
N HIS A 129 -5.54 -3.97 14.65
CA HIS A 129 -5.68 -3.41 15.99
C HIS A 129 -4.32 -3.19 16.66
N GLN A 130 -3.47 -4.20 16.63
CA GLN A 130 -2.12 -4.13 17.19
C GLN A 130 -1.24 -3.09 16.46
N ALA A 131 -1.38 -2.97 15.13
CA ALA A 131 -0.64 -1.98 14.34
C ALA A 131 -1.06 -0.53 14.67
N LEU A 132 -2.35 -0.27 14.86
CA LEU A 132 -2.85 1.04 15.28
C LEU A 132 -2.38 1.40 16.69
N ASP A 133 -2.36 0.41 17.58
CA ASP A 133 -1.92 0.59 18.97
C ASP A 133 -0.40 0.79 19.04
N ASP A 134 0.37 0.19 18.14
CA ASP A 134 1.80 0.50 17.98
C ASP A 134 2.04 1.98 17.67
N ILE A 135 1.28 2.51 16.69
CA ILE A 135 1.32 3.92 16.30
C ILE A 135 0.97 4.80 17.50
N ALA A 136 -0.11 4.46 18.22
CA ALA A 136 -0.56 5.22 19.38
C ALA A 136 0.50 5.24 20.48
N TYR A 137 1.03 4.07 20.85
CA TYR A 137 2.03 3.93 21.90
C TYR A 137 3.37 4.60 21.53
N PHE A 138 3.77 4.55 20.26
CA PHE A 138 4.94 5.24 19.75
C PHE A 138 4.81 6.77 19.92
N ILE A 139 3.70 7.37 19.45
CA ILE A 139 3.45 8.81 19.55
C ILE A 139 3.41 9.23 21.03
N MET A 140 2.68 8.50 21.87
CA MET A 140 2.57 8.80 23.29
C MET A 140 3.94 8.77 23.98
N SER A 141 4.75 7.75 23.70
CA SER A 141 6.07 7.59 24.29
C SER A 141 7.02 8.72 23.91
N ILE A 142 7.01 9.16 22.65
CA ILE A 142 7.82 10.32 22.20
C ILE A 142 7.36 11.60 22.90
N LYS A 143 6.05 11.86 22.92
CA LYS A 143 5.48 13.05 23.56
C LYS A 143 5.79 13.12 25.06
N THR A 144 5.76 11.99 25.77
CA THR A 144 6.02 11.94 27.22
C THR A 144 7.51 12.04 27.56
N ASN A 145 8.38 11.38 26.80
CA ASN A 145 9.81 11.28 27.13
C ASN A 145 10.67 12.38 26.49
N GLY A 146 10.10 13.21 25.61
CA GLY A 146 10.81 14.32 24.96
C GLY A 146 11.91 13.86 24.00
N TYR A 147 11.73 12.69 23.38
CA TYR A 147 12.70 12.19 22.39
C TYR A 147 12.76 13.12 21.17
N PHE A 148 13.95 13.23 20.56
CA PHE A 148 14.19 14.01 19.34
C PHE A 148 13.86 15.51 19.45
N ASN A 149 13.98 16.08 20.65
CA ASN A 149 13.65 17.49 20.92
C ASN A 149 12.18 17.86 20.60
N ILE A 150 11.30 16.85 20.51
CA ILE A 150 9.86 17.04 20.29
C ILE A 150 9.21 17.37 21.64
N LYS A 151 8.52 18.53 21.73
CA LYS A 151 7.79 18.89 22.96
C LYS A 151 6.45 18.17 23.01
N PRO A 152 5.88 17.99 24.21
CA PRO A 152 4.55 17.37 24.36
C PRO A 152 3.43 18.06 23.58
N ASP A 153 3.53 19.38 23.37
CA ASP A 153 2.53 20.20 22.67
C ASP A 153 2.81 20.41 21.17
N THR A 154 3.93 19.88 20.64
CA THR A 154 4.22 19.90 19.21
C THR A 154 3.09 19.19 18.45
N PRO A 155 2.48 19.80 17.41
CA PRO A 155 1.42 19.18 16.62
C PRO A 155 1.94 18.03 15.75
N TRP A 156 1.11 16.99 15.57
CA TRP A 156 1.43 15.82 14.75
C TRP A 156 0.42 15.68 13.61
N ILE A 157 0.93 15.53 12.38
CA ILE A 157 0.16 15.10 11.21
C ILE A 157 0.63 13.69 10.88
N HIS A 158 -0.27 12.81 10.47
CA HIS A 158 0.06 11.44 10.06
C HIS A 158 -0.39 11.17 8.63
N LEU A 159 0.31 10.31 7.90
CA LEU A 159 -0.06 9.98 6.54
C LEU A 159 0.42 8.58 6.11
N GLY A 160 -0.27 8.03 5.13
CA GLY A 160 0.06 6.75 4.49
C GLY A 160 -0.67 6.59 3.16
N GLY A 161 -0.20 5.66 2.33
CA GLY A 161 -0.80 5.29 1.05
C GLY A 161 -1.31 3.85 1.05
N SER A 162 -2.34 3.46 0.32
CA SER A 162 -2.82 2.06 0.26
C SER A 162 -3.31 1.53 1.63
N TYR A 163 -2.89 0.33 2.05
CA TYR A 163 -3.11 -0.20 3.40
C TYR A 163 -2.60 0.76 4.50
N PRO A 164 -1.40 1.35 4.44
CA PRO A 164 -1.03 2.41 5.38
C PRO A 164 -1.90 3.67 5.26
N GLY A 165 -2.51 3.95 4.11
CA GLY A 165 -3.57 4.95 3.98
C GLY A 165 -4.82 4.57 4.77
N ALA A 166 -5.21 3.29 4.74
CA ALA A 166 -6.27 2.76 5.58
C ALA A 166 -5.92 2.83 7.07
N LEU A 167 -4.68 2.47 7.45
CA LEU A 167 -4.16 2.67 8.81
C LEU A 167 -4.21 4.14 9.22
N SER A 168 -3.86 5.07 8.33
CA SER A 168 -3.98 6.51 8.59
C SER A 168 -5.43 6.90 8.91
N ALA A 169 -6.39 6.46 8.09
CA ALA A 169 -7.81 6.72 8.33
C ALA A 169 -8.33 6.10 9.63
N TRP A 170 -8.03 4.82 9.86
CA TRP A 170 -8.46 4.10 11.06
C TRP A 170 -7.77 4.63 12.32
N PHE A 171 -6.52 5.07 12.21
CA PHE A 171 -5.78 5.71 13.30
C PHE A 171 -6.45 7.03 13.68
N ARG A 172 -6.76 7.90 12.71
CA ARG A 172 -7.51 9.13 12.99
C ARG A 172 -8.86 8.83 13.65
N TYR A 173 -9.56 7.81 13.16
CA TYR A 173 -10.86 7.41 13.69
C TYR A 173 -10.80 6.91 15.14
N LYS A 174 -9.77 6.13 15.51
CA LYS A 174 -9.62 5.55 16.86
C LYS A 174 -8.86 6.44 17.85
N TYR A 175 -7.92 7.23 17.35
CA TYR A 175 -6.98 8.03 18.15
C TYR A 175 -6.96 9.52 17.73
N PRO A 176 -8.11 10.21 17.58
CA PRO A 176 -8.16 11.60 17.11
C PRO A 176 -7.49 12.60 18.06
N HIS A 177 -7.19 12.19 19.30
CA HIS A 177 -6.51 13.01 20.31
C HIS A 177 -4.98 12.98 20.21
N LEU A 178 -4.39 12.08 19.41
CA LEU A 178 -2.93 11.93 19.30
C LEU A 178 -2.32 12.76 18.16
N THR A 179 -3.10 13.05 17.13
CA THR A 179 -2.69 13.89 15.97
C THR A 179 -3.69 15.02 15.76
N ILE A 180 -3.28 16.08 15.07
CA ILE A 180 -4.17 17.18 14.70
C ILE A 180 -4.90 16.92 13.39
N GLY A 181 -4.42 15.97 12.58
CA GLY A 181 -5.07 15.53 11.36
C GLY A 181 -4.21 14.52 10.60
N GLY A 182 -4.70 14.06 9.45
CA GLY A 182 -3.94 13.14 8.59
C GLY A 182 -4.41 13.04 7.14
N LEU A 183 -3.60 12.34 6.34
CA LEU A 183 -3.84 12.02 4.94
C LEU A 183 -3.94 10.51 4.74
N ALA A 184 -5.03 10.07 4.16
CA ALA A 184 -5.35 8.70 3.79
C ALA A 184 -5.31 8.59 2.26
N SER A 185 -4.12 8.42 1.69
CA SER A 185 -3.93 8.35 0.24
C SER A 185 -4.28 6.96 -0.29
N SER A 186 -5.13 6.91 -1.31
CA SER A 186 -5.61 5.67 -1.94
C SER A 186 -6.03 4.62 -0.90
N ALA A 187 -6.70 5.08 0.15
CA ALA A 187 -6.87 4.32 1.37
C ALA A 187 -7.95 3.25 1.24
N VAL A 188 -7.53 1.98 1.28
CA VAL A 188 -8.42 0.81 1.22
C VAL A 188 -9.12 0.60 2.56
N VAL A 189 -10.10 1.45 2.89
CA VAL A 189 -10.80 1.42 4.19
C VAL A 189 -11.98 0.45 4.24
N ARG A 190 -12.51 0.03 3.09
CA ARG A 190 -13.59 -0.97 2.98
C ARG A 190 -12.98 -2.36 2.87
N ALA A 191 -12.96 -3.11 3.97
CA ALA A 191 -12.70 -4.55 3.94
C ALA A 191 -13.71 -5.25 3.00
N VAL A 192 -13.24 -6.14 2.14
CA VAL A 192 -14.08 -6.79 1.12
C VAL A 192 -13.45 -8.11 0.69
N ALA A 193 -14.09 -9.25 0.96
CA ALA A 193 -13.53 -10.55 0.57
C ALA A 193 -13.57 -10.76 -0.94
N CYS A 194 -14.73 -10.62 -1.58
CA CYS A 194 -14.89 -10.76 -3.03
C CYS A 194 -14.75 -9.41 -3.73
N TYR A 195 -13.53 -9.05 -4.16
CA TYR A 195 -13.25 -7.70 -4.65
C TYR A 195 -13.18 -7.63 -6.18
N HIS A 196 -14.32 -7.85 -6.83
CA HIS A 196 -14.43 -7.82 -8.28
C HIS A 196 -14.40 -6.39 -8.88
N GLU A 197 -14.68 -5.36 -8.07
CA GLU A 197 -14.57 -3.97 -8.52
C GLU A 197 -13.13 -3.56 -8.84
N TYR A 198 -12.14 -4.28 -8.29
CA TYR A 198 -10.74 -4.13 -8.64
C TYR A 198 -10.49 -4.44 -10.12
N ASP A 199 -10.91 -5.64 -10.56
CA ASP A 199 -10.77 -6.07 -11.96
C ASP A 199 -11.60 -5.20 -12.91
N MET A 200 -12.84 -4.87 -12.51
CA MET A 200 -13.67 -3.92 -13.26
C MET A 200 -12.93 -2.60 -13.47
N GLN A 201 -12.24 -2.08 -12.46
CA GLN A 201 -11.51 -0.82 -12.59
C GLN A 201 -10.25 -0.97 -13.46
N VAL A 202 -9.54 -2.10 -13.43
CA VAL A 202 -8.43 -2.38 -14.37
C VAL A 202 -8.95 -2.36 -15.81
N TYR A 203 -10.10 -2.99 -16.07
CA TYR A 203 -10.79 -2.94 -17.36
C TYR A 203 -11.15 -1.51 -17.77
N LEU A 204 -11.81 -0.75 -16.89
CA LEU A 204 -12.24 0.62 -17.17
C LEU A 204 -11.04 1.53 -17.44
N SER A 205 -9.98 1.39 -16.64
CA SER A 205 -8.73 2.09 -16.86
C SER A 205 -8.19 1.76 -18.25
N ALA A 206 -7.99 0.49 -18.61
CA ALA A 206 -7.52 0.12 -19.97
C ALA A 206 -8.42 0.65 -21.10
N LEU A 207 -9.73 0.69 -20.89
CA LEU A 207 -10.71 1.22 -21.84
C LEU A 207 -10.52 2.72 -22.10
N GLU A 208 -10.09 3.50 -21.10
CA GLU A 208 -9.74 4.92 -21.27
C GLU A 208 -8.56 5.12 -22.24
N SER A 209 -7.74 4.09 -22.49
CA SER A 209 -6.75 4.14 -23.57
C SER A 209 -7.39 3.84 -24.93
N SER A 210 -8.11 2.71 -25.05
CA SER A 210 -8.87 2.33 -26.24
C SER A 210 -9.62 1.01 -26.02
N GLN A 211 -10.71 0.79 -26.76
CA GLN A 211 -11.34 -0.53 -26.87
C GLN A 211 -10.36 -1.62 -27.35
N GLU A 212 -9.50 -1.26 -28.30
CA GLU A 212 -8.52 -2.18 -28.87
C GLU A 212 -7.51 -2.71 -27.82
N CYS A 213 -7.12 -1.89 -26.83
CA CYS A 213 -6.23 -2.35 -25.75
C CYS A 213 -6.90 -3.48 -24.93
N VAL A 214 -8.17 -3.26 -24.57
CA VAL A 214 -8.97 -4.24 -23.83
C VAL A 214 -9.16 -5.52 -24.63
N ASP A 215 -9.54 -5.41 -25.90
CA ASP A 215 -9.75 -6.56 -26.78
C ASP A 215 -8.48 -7.41 -26.91
N ARG A 216 -7.31 -6.75 -26.97
CA ARG A 216 -6.00 -7.43 -27.05
C ARG A 216 -5.64 -8.13 -25.73
N ILE A 217 -5.89 -7.49 -24.58
CA ILE A 217 -5.72 -8.13 -23.26
C ILE A 217 -6.58 -9.41 -23.18
N GLN A 218 -7.86 -9.31 -23.53
CA GLN A 218 -8.79 -10.45 -23.47
C GLN A 218 -8.41 -11.58 -24.45
N GLN A 219 -7.95 -11.24 -25.66
CA GLN A 219 -7.46 -12.24 -26.61
C GLN A 219 -6.18 -12.96 -26.13
N VAL A 220 -5.25 -12.22 -25.51
CA VAL A 220 -4.05 -12.83 -24.92
C VAL A 220 -4.40 -13.73 -23.74
N ASN A 221 -5.31 -13.29 -22.86
CA ASN A 221 -5.81 -14.13 -21.77
C ASN A 221 -6.44 -15.42 -22.28
N GLN A 222 -7.29 -15.35 -23.31
CA GLN A 222 -7.88 -16.55 -23.91
C GLN A 222 -6.80 -17.49 -24.44
N LYS A 223 -5.80 -16.96 -25.16
CA LYS A 223 -4.66 -17.76 -25.62
C LYS A 223 -3.92 -18.44 -24.46
N ILE A 224 -3.66 -17.71 -23.36
CA ILE A 224 -2.99 -18.26 -22.18
C ILE A 224 -3.80 -19.39 -21.56
N GLU A 225 -5.12 -19.23 -21.42
CA GLU A 225 -6.00 -20.28 -20.90
C GLU A 225 -6.03 -21.52 -21.82
N ASP A 226 -6.10 -21.33 -23.14
CA ASP A 226 -6.09 -22.42 -24.12
C ASP A 226 -4.76 -23.20 -24.09
N ASP A 227 -3.63 -22.48 -24.01
CA ASP A 227 -2.29 -23.06 -23.91
C ASP A 227 -2.11 -23.76 -22.56
N LEU A 228 -2.62 -23.20 -21.47
CA LEU A 228 -2.57 -23.80 -20.13
C LEU A 228 -3.37 -25.11 -20.07
N ALA A 229 -4.51 -25.18 -20.74
CA ALA A 229 -5.31 -26.41 -20.84
C ALA A 229 -4.62 -27.51 -21.67
N THR A 230 -3.72 -27.14 -22.58
CA THR A 230 -3.10 -28.07 -23.55
C THR A 230 -1.67 -28.48 -23.17
N ASP A 231 -0.83 -27.52 -22.82
CA ASP A 231 0.58 -27.70 -22.44
C ASP A 231 0.95 -26.75 -21.28
N PRO A 232 0.48 -27.03 -20.06
CA PRO A 232 0.72 -26.20 -18.88
C PRO A 232 2.21 -26.05 -18.55
N THR A 233 3.04 -27.03 -18.95
CA THR A 233 4.48 -27.00 -18.67
C THR A 233 5.16 -25.90 -19.48
N THR A 234 4.91 -25.86 -20.78
CA THR A 234 5.56 -24.89 -21.68
C THR A 234 5.09 -23.47 -21.41
N ILE A 235 3.78 -23.25 -21.24
CA ILE A 235 3.24 -21.91 -21.02
C ILE A 235 3.75 -21.31 -19.71
N LYS A 236 3.75 -22.06 -18.60
CA LYS A 236 4.27 -21.55 -17.33
C LYS A 236 5.77 -21.29 -17.38
N ALA A 237 6.53 -22.14 -18.07
CA ALA A 237 7.96 -21.94 -18.25
C ALA A 237 8.27 -20.64 -19.00
N ALA A 238 7.41 -20.22 -19.96
CA ALA A 238 7.57 -18.95 -20.67
C ALA A 238 7.50 -17.72 -19.76
N PHE A 239 6.81 -17.82 -18.62
CA PHE A 239 6.69 -16.78 -17.59
C PHE A 239 7.60 -17.02 -16.38
N ASN A 240 8.54 -17.97 -16.47
CA ASN A 240 9.35 -18.43 -15.34
C ASN A 240 8.52 -18.90 -14.13
N ALA A 241 7.32 -19.44 -14.33
CA ALA A 241 6.33 -19.75 -13.30
C ALA A 241 6.03 -21.25 -13.16
N SER A 242 7.00 -22.11 -13.47
CA SER A 242 6.81 -23.57 -13.53
C SER A 242 6.35 -24.21 -12.21
N GLU A 243 6.64 -23.57 -11.08
CA GLU A 243 6.27 -24.06 -9.74
C GLU A 243 4.82 -23.70 -9.34
N LEU A 244 4.16 -22.82 -10.09
CA LEU A 244 2.78 -22.41 -9.79
C LEU A 244 1.76 -23.46 -10.21
N LYS A 245 0.72 -23.64 -9.40
CA LYS A 245 -0.51 -24.35 -9.81
C LYS A 245 -1.21 -23.55 -10.91
N ASP A 246 -2.04 -24.21 -11.73
CA ASP A 246 -2.71 -23.57 -12.88
C ASP A 246 -3.48 -22.30 -12.47
N ILE A 247 -4.24 -22.37 -11.38
CA ILE A 247 -5.02 -21.22 -10.88
C ILE A 247 -4.15 -20.10 -10.28
N GLU A 248 -3.01 -20.44 -9.67
CA GLU A 248 -2.04 -19.47 -9.15
C GLU A 248 -1.33 -18.75 -10.31
N PHE A 249 -1.02 -19.48 -11.38
CA PHE A 249 -0.49 -18.93 -12.61
C PHE A 249 -1.49 -17.94 -13.25
N LEU A 250 -2.78 -18.28 -13.32
CA LEU A 250 -3.81 -17.35 -13.81
C LEU A 250 -3.91 -16.09 -12.92
N SER A 251 -3.76 -16.23 -11.60
CA SER A 251 -3.71 -15.09 -10.67
C SER A 251 -2.49 -14.19 -10.92
N MET A 252 -1.34 -14.79 -11.21
CA MET A 252 -0.13 -14.05 -11.57
C MET A 252 -0.32 -13.30 -12.90
N ILE A 253 -0.89 -13.92 -13.92
CA ILE A 253 -1.17 -13.28 -15.22
C ILE A 253 -2.10 -12.07 -15.06
N ALA A 254 -3.16 -12.23 -14.27
CA ALA A 254 -4.09 -11.15 -13.94
C ALA A 254 -3.40 -9.91 -13.32
N ASP A 255 -2.37 -10.12 -12.52
CA ASP A 255 -1.66 -9.05 -11.83
C ASP A 255 -0.60 -8.36 -12.70
N ILE A 256 -0.24 -8.90 -13.86
CA ILE A 256 0.59 -8.18 -14.84
C ILE A 256 -0.14 -6.90 -15.27
N TYR A 257 -1.39 -7.04 -15.74
CA TYR A 257 -2.20 -5.90 -16.19
C TYR A 257 -2.54 -4.95 -15.04
N ALA A 258 -2.94 -5.52 -13.89
CA ALA A 258 -3.27 -4.72 -12.73
C ALA A 258 -2.06 -3.96 -12.19
N GLY A 259 -0.88 -4.58 -12.18
CA GLY A 259 0.39 -3.97 -11.80
C GLY A 259 0.76 -2.80 -12.71
N MET A 260 0.61 -2.95 -14.03
CA MET A 260 0.81 -1.84 -14.98
C MET A 260 -0.15 -0.68 -14.72
N VAL A 261 -1.43 -0.95 -14.46
CA VAL A 261 -2.44 0.10 -14.20
C VAL A 261 -2.18 0.77 -12.84
N GLN A 262 -2.01 -0.01 -11.77
CA GLN A 262 -1.71 0.48 -10.43
C GLN A 262 -0.39 1.27 -10.39
N GLY A 263 0.62 0.79 -11.12
CA GLY A 263 1.95 1.38 -11.24
C GLY A 263 2.03 2.66 -12.08
N ARG A 264 0.90 3.17 -12.60
CA ARG A 264 0.79 4.37 -13.46
C ARG A 264 1.39 4.18 -14.85
N GLN A 265 1.36 2.95 -15.36
CA GLN A 265 1.88 2.57 -16.67
C GLN A 265 0.77 2.05 -17.60
N ARG A 266 -0.50 2.34 -17.31
CA ARG A 266 -1.64 1.96 -18.17
C ARG A 266 -1.39 2.38 -19.63
N SER A 267 -1.07 3.65 -19.85
CA SER A 267 -0.88 4.14 -21.22
C SER A 267 0.29 3.44 -21.92
N GLN A 268 1.39 3.19 -21.20
CA GLN A 268 2.53 2.44 -21.72
C GLN A 268 2.15 0.99 -22.07
N MET A 269 1.42 0.30 -21.21
CA MET A 269 0.90 -1.06 -21.47
C MET A 269 0.09 -1.09 -22.76
N CYS A 270 -0.88 -0.19 -22.89
CA CYS A 270 -1.73 -0.14 -24.08
C CYS A 270 -0.97 0.26 -25.34
N GLU A 271 -0.01 1.19 -25.26
CA GLU A 271 0.85 1.56 -26.39
C GLU A 271 1.73 0.40 -26.86
N ARG A 272 2.26 -0.42 -25.93
CA ARG A 272 3.04 -1.63 -26.26
C ARG A 272 2.17 -2.63 -27.00
N LEU A 273 0.99 -2.93 -26.44
CA LEU A 273 0.04 -3.85 -27.07
C LEU A 273 -0.38 -3.36 -28.44
N GLN A 274 -0.66 -2.07 -28.63
CA GLN A 274 -1.08 -1.46 -29.90
C GLN A 274 -0.03 -1.54 -31.02
N LYS A 275 1.27 -1.59 -30.70
CA LYS A 275 2.35 -1.68 -31.70
C LYS A 275 2.41 -3.03 -32.42
N GLY A 276 2.07 -4.12 -31.74
CA GLY A 276 2.00 -5.45 -32.35
C GLY A 276 0.80 -5.58 -33.28
N ASN A 277 0.92 -6.37 -34.33
CA ASN A 277 -0.17 -6.63 -35.30
C ASN A 277 -0.70 -8.06 -35.22
N THR A 278 -0.07 -8.93 -34.43
CA THR A 278 -0.42 -10.34 -34.29
C THR A 278 -0.61 -10.73 -32.82
N LEU A 279 -1.43 -11.75 -32.58
CA LEU A 279 -1.65 -12.30 -31.24
C LEU A 279 -0.35 -12.77 -30.57
N GLN A 280 0.61 -13.28 -31.36
CA GLN A 280 1.91 -13.69 -30.85
C GLN A 280 2.74 -12.49 -30.36
N GLU A 281 2.78 -11.39 -31.11
CA GLU A 281 3.50 -10.18 -30.69
C GLU A 281 2.89 -9.59 -29.40
N TRP A 282 1.56 -9.62 -29.26
CA TRP A 282 0.92 -9.16 -28.02
C TRP A 282 1.26 -10.07 -26.85
N PHE A 283 1.27 -11.39 -27.06
CA PHE A 283 1.68 -12.36 -26.06
C PHE A 283 3.13 -12.16 -25.61
N ASP A 284 4.05 -11.91 -26.55
CA ASP A 284 5.46 -11.64 -26.25
C ASP A 284 5.62 -10.37 -25.41
N GLU A 285 4.83 -9.32 -25.68
CA GLU A 285 4.80 -8.10 -24.86
C GLU A 285 4.32 -8.38 -23.42
N ILE A 286 3.37 -9.30 -23.22
CA ILE A 286 2.91 -9.69 -21.88
C ILE A 286 3.97 -10.47 -21.11
N ILE A 287 4.76 -11.32 -21.78
CA ILE A 287 5.92 -11.96 -21.13
C ILE A 287 6.91 -10.89 -20.65
N LEU A 288 7.21 -9.90 -21.48
CA LEU A 288 8.11 -8.81 -21.09
C LEU A 288 7.55 -7.98 -19.93
N MET A 289 6.25 -7.68 -19.93
CA MET A 289 5.61 -7.00 -18.80
C MET A 289 5.64 -7.86 -17.53
N ALA A 290 5.58 -9.19 -17.64
CA ALA A 290 5.67 -10.07 -16.49
C ALA A 290 7.02 -9.93 -15.77
N GLU A 291 8.12 -9.79 -16.52
CA GLU A 291 9.45 -9.54 -15.95
C GLU A 291 9.54 -8.21 -15.18
N GLU A 292 8.67 -7.24 -15.51
CA GLU A 292 8.60 -5.92 -14.88
C GLU A 292 7.64 -5.89 -13.67
N THR A 293 6.58 -6.73 -13.69
CA THR A 293 5.39 -6.52 -12.84
C THR A 293 4.98 -7.67 -11.95
N VAL A 294 5.52 -8.90 -12.09
CA VAL A 294 5.19 -10.05 -11.22
C VAL A 294 6.41 -10.84 -10.74
N ASP A 295 6.31 -11.43 -9.55
CA ASP A 295 7.25 -12.43 -9.03
C ASP A 295 6.48 -13.67 -8.56
N GLN A 296 6.79 -14.85 -9.11
CA GLN A 296 6.05 -16.08 -8.84
C GLN A 296 6.01 -16.44 -7.34
N GLU A 297 7.06 -16.08 -6.58
CA GLU A 297 7.15 -16.39 -5.14
C GLU A 297 6.05 -15.67 -4.34
N SER A 298 5.44 -14.63 -4.91
CA SER A 298 4.32 -13.90 -4.29
C SER A 298 2.95 -14.54 -4.53
N TYR A 299 2.83 -15.50 -5.45
CA TYR A 299 1.55 -16.11 -5.85
C TYR A 299 1.41 -17.58 -5.45
N GLY A 300 2.51 -18.34 -5.44
CA GLY A 300 2.45 -19.76 -5.19
C GLY A 300 2.18 -20.09 -3.73
N SER A 301 1.15 -20.89 -3.47
CA SER A 301 0.77 -21.30 -2.11
C SER A 301 1.86 -22.09 -1.38
N GLU A 302 2.75 -22.78 -2.11
CA GLU A 302 3.95 -23.42 -1.54
C GLU A 302 4.99 -22.41 -1.05
N PHE A 303 5.20 -21.31 -1.77
CA PHE A 303 6.13 -20.25 -1.34
C PHE A 303 5.61 -19.55 -0.09
N LEU A 304 4.29 -19.37 -0.01
CA LEU A 304 3.65 -18.79 1.17
C LEU A 304 3.78 -19.68 2.41
N LYS A 305 4.16 -20.96 2.30
CA LYS A 305 4.48 -21.83 3.46
C LYS A 305 5.86 -21.58 4.05
N ASP A 306 6.72 -20.81 3.39
CA ASP A 306 8.02 -20.46 3.94
C ASP A 306 7.85 -19.57 5.19
N ILE A 307 8.20 -20.13 6.35
CA ILE A 307 8.13 -19.45 7.64
C ILE A 307 9.43 -18.74 8.00
N ASN A 308 10.50 -18.90 7.21
CA ASN A 308 11.77 -18.27 7.51
C ASN A 308 11.70 -16.77 7.26
N ILE A 309 12.32 -16.01 8.15
CA ILE A 309 12.37 -14.56 8.01
C ILE A 309 13.31 -14.18 6.86
N ASP A 310 12.72 -13.54 5.85
CA ASP A 310 13.44 -12.83 4.80
C ASP A 310 12.97 -11.37 4.80
N PHE A 311 13.81 -10.46 5.29
CA PHE A 311 13.46 -9.04 5.36
C PHE A 311 13.20 -8.41 3.99
N SER A 312 13.42 -9.08 2.86
CA SER A 312 13.03 -8.59 1.53
C SER A 312 11.64 -9.03 1.09
N LYS A 313 11.01 -9.98 1.80
CA LYS A 313 9.70 -10.55 1.49
C LYS A 313 8.60 -10.00 2.39
N SER A 314 7.38 -9.96 1.87
CA SER A 314 6.17 -9.56 2.61
C SER A 314 4.94 -10.39 2.29
N SER A 315 5.01 -11.27 1.29
CA SER A 315 3.82 -11.95 0.74
C SER A 315 3.13 -12.83 1.79
N ARG A 316 3.87 -13.63 2.56
CA ARG A 316 3.27 -14.45 3.64
C ARG A 316 2.58 -13.60 4.71
N GLN A 317 3.17 -12.49 5.14
CA GLN A 317 2.58 -11.63 6.16
C GLN A 317 1.35 -10.90 5.61
N TRP A 318 1.45 -10.36 4.40
CA TRP A 318 0.35 -9.65 3.76
C TRP A 318 -0.83 -10.58 3.46
N THR A 319 -0.57 -11.77 2.91
CA THR A 319 -1.59 -12.80 2.71
C THR A 319 -2.24 -13.20 4.05
N TYR A 320 -1.51 -13.17 5.15
CA TYR A 320 -2.10 -13.50 6.45
C TYR A 320 -3.12 -12.44 6.83
N GLN A 321 -2.77 -11.15 6.74
CA GLN A 321 -3.68 -10.04 7.02
C GLN A 321 -4.94 -10.06 6.14
N THR A 322 -4.79 -10.34 4.85
CA THR A 322 -5.94 -10.49 3.94
C THR A 322 -6.82 -11.68 4.32
N CYS A 323 -6.22 -12.79 4.72
CA CYS A 323 -6.93 -13.99 5.17
C CYS A 323 -7.61 -13.87 6.54
N ILE A 324 -7.29 -12.87 7.36
CA ILE A 324 -7.87 -12.74 8.72
C ILE A 324 -8.75 -11.50 8.92
N GLU A 325 -8.53 -10.40 8.20
CA GLU A 325 -9.20 -9.13 8.49
C GLU A 325 -9.83 -8.45 7.28
N VAL A 326 -9.06 -8.25 6.20
CA VAL A 326 -9.46 -7.29 5.16
C VAL A 326 -10.02 -7.92 3.88
N GLY A 327 -9.69 -9.18 3.62
CA GLY A 327 -9.96 -9.80 2.32
C GLY A 327 -9.11 -9.15 1.24
N TYR A 328 -9.69 -8.30 0.41
CA TYR A 328 -9.06 -7.72 -0.78
C TYR A 328 -8.70 -8.76 -1.84
N PHE A 329 -9.43 -9.87 -1.90
CA PHE A 329 -9.20 -10.88 -2.91
C PHE A 329 -9.73 -10.40 -4.26
N GLN A 330 -8.81 -10.18 -5.20
CA GLN A 330 -9.08 -9.57 -6.50
C GLN A 330 -9.66 -10.62 -7.46
N THR A 331 -10.94 -10.92 -7.24
CA THR A 331 -11.72 -11.85 -8.04
C THR A 331 -12.03 -11.25 -9.41
N ALA A 332 -12.26 -12.10 -10.41
CA ALA A 332 -12.71 -11.66 -11.71
C ALA A 332 -14.08 -10.96 -11.65
N ASN A 333 -14.28 -9.98 -12.51
CA ASN A 333 -15.59 -9.34 -12.70
C ASN A 333 -16.61 -10.39 -13.18
N PRO A 334 -17.77 -10.55 -12.51
CA PRO A 334 -18.82 -11.48 -12.96
C PRO A 334 -19.29 -11.24 -14.39
N ASN A 335 -19.15 -10.01 -14.90
CA ASN A 335 -19.31 -9.73 -16.31
C ASN A 335 -17.97 -9.94 -17.05
N ALA A 336 -17.82 -11.08 -17.71
CA ALA A 336 -16.61 -11.43 -18.45
C ALA A 336 -16.23 -10.41 -19.55
N GLU A 337 -17.20 -9.72 -20.15
CA GLU A 337 -16.93 -8.67 -21.15
C GLU A 337 -16.24 -7.44 -20.53
N GLN A 338 -16.35 -7.28 -19.22
CA GLN A 338 -15.77 -6.19 -18.42
C GLN A 338 -14.68 -6.70 -17.47
N SER A 339 -14.06 -7.83 -17.82
CA SER A 339 -12.99 -8.49 -17.06
C SER A 339 -11.67 -8.39 -17.81
N THR A 340 -10.58 -8.18 -17.08
CA THR A 340 -9.20 -8.38 -17.55
C THR A 340 -8.56 -9.63 -16.93
N ARG A 341 -9.33 -10.38 -16.15
CA ARG A 341 -8.91 -11.59 -15.44
C ARG A 341 -9.60 -12.84 -15.98
N SER A 342 -8.98 -13.99 -15.73
CA SER A 342 -9.61 -15.29 -15.93
C SER A 342 -10.83 -15.42 -15.03
N GLN A 343 -11.96 -15.86 -15.60
CA GLN A 343 -13.20 -16.10 -14.85
C GLN A 343 -13.10 -17.25 -13.83
N GLN A 344 -11.98 -17.97 -13.82
CA GLN A 344 -11.67 -18.99 -12.82
C GLN A 344 -11.23 -18.38 -11.47
N LEU A 345 -10.79 -17.11 -11.45
CA LEU A 345 -10.34 -16.41 -10.25
C LEU A 345 -11.53 -15.94 -9.41
N VAL A 346 -12.17 -16.90 -8.75
CA VAL A 346 -13.33 -16.68 -7.85
C VAL A 346 -12.92 -16.77 -6.39
N LEU A 347 -13.83 -16.37 -5.48
CA LEU A 347 -13.56 -16.30 -4.04
C LEU A 347 -13.07 -17.63 -3.44
N ASP A 348 -13.58 -18.76 -3.94
CA ASP A 348 -13.21 -20.09 -3.42
C ASP A 348 -11.73 -20.44 -3.64
N PHE A 349 -11.09 -19.91 -4.70
CA PHE A 349 -9.65 -20.04 -4.88
C PHE A 349 -8.89 -19.39 -3.72
N PHE A 350 -9.25 -18.15 -3.37
CA PHE A 350 -8.59 -17.42 -2.28
C PHE A 350 -8.88 -18.04 -0.90
N ARG A 351 -10.08 -18.60 -0.70
CA ARG A 351 -10.38 -19.39 0.50
C ARG A 351 -9.42 -20.58 0.64
N GLN A 352 -9.25 -21.35 -0.43
CA GLN A 352 -8.35 -22.49 -0.43
C GLN A 352 -6.88 -22.07 -0.26
N LEU A 353 -6.47 -20.94 -0.85
CA LEU A 353 -5.15 -20.35 -0.65
C LEU A 353 -4.90 -20.05 0.84
N CYS A 354 -5.83 -19.37 1.51
CA CYS A 354 -5.74 -19.07 2.93
C CYS A 354 -5.63 -20.34 3.79
N GLU A 355 -6.52 -21.31 3.59
CA GLU A 355 -6.51 -22.55 4.37
C GLU A 355 -5.21 -23.35 4.17
N TYR A 356 -4.71 -23.39 2.93
CA TYR A 356 -3.53 -24.14 2.57
C TYR A 356 -2.23 -23.50 3.08
N SER A 357 -2.09 -22.17 2.99
CA SER A 357 -0.84 -21.46 3.32
C SER A 357 -0.56 -21.38 4.83
N TYR A 358 -1.58 -21.50 5.67
CA TYR A 358 -1.44 -21.37 7.13
C TYR A 358 -1.79 -22.62 7.92
N ASP A 359 -2.24 -23.69 7.25
CA ASP A 359 -2.64 -24.97 7.82
C ASP A 359 -3.73 -24.84 8.91
N VAL A 360 -4.61 -23.85 8.76
CA VAL A 360 -5.74 -23.55 9.65
C VAL A 360 -6.94 -23.04 8.86
N PRO A 361 -8.19 -23.29 9.29
CA PRO A 361 -9.38 -22.75 8.65
C PRO A 361 -9.52 -21.26 8.96
N ILE A 362 -8.84 -20.42 8.18
CA ILE A 362 -8.88 -18.95 8.29
C ILE A 362 -9.51 -18.32 7.05
N PHE A 363 -10.35 -17.33 7.29
CA PHE A 363 -10.97 -16.50 6.27
C PHE A 363 -11.42 -15.19 6.92
N PRO A 364 -11.37 -14.04 6.23
CA PRO A 364 -11.72 -12.76 6.82
C PRO A 364 -13.21 -12.68 7.21
N ASP A 365 -13.48 -11.89 8.24
CA ASP A 365 -14.81 -11.38 8.59
C ASP A 365 -14.84 -9.88 8.25
N GLU A 366 -15.06 -9.56 6.98
CA GLU A 366 -15.00 -8.20 6.48
C GLU A 366 -16.08 -7.29 7.10
N ASP A 367 -17.24 -7.86 7.44
CA ASP A 367 -18.33 -7.13 8.08
C ASP A 367 -17.91 -6.67 9.48
N ARG A 368 -17.23 -7.53 10.25
CA ARG A 368 -16.67 -7.14 11.55
C ARG A 368 -15.60 -6.07 11.40
N THR A 369 -14.69 -6.21 10.44
CA THR A 369 -13.63 -5.21 10.19
C THR A 369 -14.26 -3.86 9.82
N ASN A 370 -15.21 -3.84 8.88
CA ASN A 370 -15.92 -2.63 8.47
C ASN A 370 -16.75 -2.02 9.62
N ALA A 371 -17.44 -2.83 10.42
CA ALA A 371 -18.21 -2.34 11.56
C ALA A 371 -17.31 -1.73 12.65
N TYR A 372 -16.15 -2.34 12.91
CA TYR A 372 -15.24 -1.86 13.93
C TYR A 372 -14.48 -0.60 13.50
N TYR A 373 -14.05 -0.53 12.23
CA TYR A 373 -13.22 0.56 11.72
C TYR A 373 -13.98 1.60 10.90
N GLY A 374 -15.26 1.40 10.63
CA GLY A 374 -16.17 2.36 9.98
C GLY A 374 -16.36 2.13 8.48
N GLY A 375 -15.55 1.32 7.80
CA GLY A 375 -15.66 1.07 6.36
C GLY A 375 -15.72 2.36 5.54
N LEU A 376 -16.65 2.45 4.58
CA LEU A 376 -16.92 3.68 3.81
C LEU A 376 -17.72 4.75 4.59
N ASP A 377 -17.91 4.57 5.89
CA ASP A 377 -18.67 5.45 6.77
C ASP A 377 -17.86 6.04 7.94
N ILE A 378 -16.53 5.84 7.97
CA ILE A 378 -15.56 6.41 8.94
C ILE A 378 -15.89 7.87 9.25
N ASN A 379 -16.47 8.19 10.41
CA ASN A 379 -16.89 9.55 10.72
C ASN A 379 -15.91 10.23 11.69
N VAL A 380 -14.96 10.98 11.14
CA VAL A 380 -13.97 11.74 11.90
C VAL A 380 -13.63 13.04 11.17
N ASP A 381 -13.22 14.05 11.92
CA ASP A 381 -12.75 15.33 11.42
C ASP A 381 -11.25 15.29 11.08
N HIS A 382 -10.77 16.30 10.36
CA HIS A 382 -9.35 16.51 10.06
C HIS A 382 -8.68 15.29 9.40
N LEU A 383 -9.35 14.73 8.39
CA LEU A 383 -8.85 13.61 7.59
C LEU A 383 -9.10 13.86 6.11
N ILE A 384 -8.02 13.84 5.33
CA ILE A 384 -8.09 13.95 3.87
C ILE A 384 -8.07 12.55 3.27
N PHE A 385 -8.96 12.27 2.31
CA PHE A 385 -8.86 11.11 1.43
C PHE A 385 -8.44 11.56 0.04
N SER A 386 -7.45 10.92 -0.56
CA SER A 386 -7.06 11.18 -1.96
C SER A 386 -7.14 9.90 -2.78
N ASN A 387 -7.57 9.98 -4.04
CA ASN A 387 -7.66 8.82 -4.93
C ASN A 387 -7.35 9.24 -6.38
N GLY A 388 -6.57 8.44 -7.09
CA GLY A 388 -6.37 8.58 -8.54
C GLY A 388 -7.53 7.99 -9.33
N SER A 389 -7.87 8.56 -10.48
CA SER A 389 -8.97 8.05 -11.33
C SER A 389 -8.69 6.69 -11.95
N ASP A 390 -7.43 6.34 -12.16
CA ASP A 390 -7.05 5.08 -12.81
C ASP A 390 -6.76 3.98 -11.76
N ASP A 391 -6.77 4.33 -10.47
CA ASP A 391 -6.43 3.42 -9.36
C ASP A 391 -7.48 2.31 -9.20
N PRO A 392 -7.11 1.03 -9.37
CA PRO A 392 -8.00 -0.10 -9.14
C PRO A 392 -8.54 -0.21 -7.70
N TRP A 393 -7.85 0.38 -6.72
CA TRP A 393 -8.23 0.35 -5.31
C TRP A 393 -9.30 1.38 -4.92
N GLN A 394 -9.63 2.33 -5.80
CA GLN A 394 -10.49 3.46 -5.45
C GLN A 394 -11.89 3.05 -4.95
N HIS A 395 -12.41 1.89 -5.34
CA HIS A 395 -13.73 1.40 -4.90
C HIS A 395 -13.73 0.85 -3.46
N ALA A 396 -12.55 0.59 -2.89
CA ALA A 396 -12.37 0.29 -1.48
C ALA A 396 -12.09 1.55 -0.64
N SER A 397 -12.09 2.74 -1.25
CA SER A 397 -11.78 4.03 -0.62
C SER A 397 -12.98 4.98 -0.62
N ILE A 398 -12.88 6.06 0.15
CA ILE A 398 -13.85 7.17 0.13
C ILE A 398 -13.51 8.09 -1.04
N THR A 399 -14.27 7.99 -2.13
CA THR A 399 -14.04 8.74 -3.39
C THR A 399 -14.98 9.91 -3.62
N LYS A 400 -16.03 10.04 -2.81
CA LYS A 400 -17.04 11.10 -2.95
C LYS A 400 -17.38 11.71 -1.60
N TRP A 401 -17.74 12.99 -1.65
CA TRP A 401 -18.43 13.65 -0.57
C TRP A 401 -19.79 12.97 -0.34
N LYS A 402 -20.01 12.39 0.85
CA LYS A 402 -21.35 11.95 1.26
C LYS A 402 -22.09 13.18 1.81
N GLN A 403 -23.28 13.47 1.28
CA GLN A 403 -24.11 14.58 1.74
C GLN A 403 -24.26 14.56 3.27
N GLY A 404 -23.82 15.63 3.93
CA GLY A 404 -23.89 15.77 5.39
C GLY A 404 -22.65 15.32 6.17
N LYS A 405 -21.55 14.93 5.51
CA LYS A 405 -20.26 14.62 6.15
C LYS A 405 -19.13 15.42 5.50
N GLU A 406 -18.39 16.21 6.28
CA GLU A 406 -17.26 17.04 5.83
C GLU A 406 -15.98 16.18 5.66
N TYR A 407 -15.93 15.29 4.67
CA TYR A 407 -14.64 14.70 4.26
C TYR A 407 -13.97 15.60 3.23
N ASP A 408 -12.70 15.91 3.46
CA ASP A 408 -11.85 16.52 2.45
C ASP A 408 -11.40 15.43 1.47
N VAL A 409 -12.14 15.26 0.38
CA VAL A 409 -11.83 14.26 -0.66
C VAL A 409 -11.15 14.93 -1.85
N LYS A 410 -9.96 14.43 -2.22
CA LYS A 410 -9.19 14.83 -3.40
C LYS A 410 -9.26 13.72 -4.45
N TYR A 411 -10.23 13.80 -5.34
CA TYR A 411 -10.35 12.88 -6.48
C TYR A 411 -9.57 13.42 -7.68
N ILE A 412 -8.44 12.78 -7.99
CA ILE A 412 -7.44 13.26 -8.94
C ILE A 412 -7.69 12.59 -10.29
N LYS A 413 -8.47 13.26 -11.14
CA LYS A 413 -8.83 12.76 -12.47
C LYS A 413 -7.82 13.22 -13.52
N CYS A 414 -6.93 12.31 -13.95
CA CYS A 414 -5.96 12.58 -15.01
C CYS A 414 -5.39 11.30 -15.62
N LYS A 415 -4.72 11.43 -16.78
CA LYS A 415 -4.08 10.31 -17.48
C LYS A 415 -3.02 9.66 -16.58
N ASP A 416 -3.11 8.34 -16.41
CA ASP A 416 -2.21 7.51 -15.60
C ASP A 416 -2.14 7.92 -14.11
N CYS A 417 -3.09 8.74 -13.64
CA CYS A 417 -3.21 9.10 -12.24
C CYS A 417 -3.82 7.95 -11.46
N SER A 418 -2.93 7.11 -10.93
CA SER A 418 -3.27 5.85 -10.28
C SER A 418 -2.82 5.88 -8.81
N HIS A 419 -2.39 4.73 -8.30
CA HIS A 419 -2.23 4.46 -6.90
C HIS A 419 -1.24 5.39 -6.18
N CYS A 420 -1.71 6.01 -5.10
CA CYS A 420 -0.95 6.92 -4.22
C CYS A 420 -0.23 8.07 -4.93
N ILE A 421 -0.73 8.52 -6.09
CA ILE A 421 -0.06 9.49 -6.97
C ILE A 421 0.24 10.83 -6.28
N ASP A 422 -0.60 11.26 -5.34
CA ASP A 422 -0.44 12.48 -4.57
C ASP A 422 0.81 12.47 -3.68
N LEU A 423 1.21 11.31 -3.14
CA LEU A 423 2.40 11.19 -2.26
C LEU A 423 3.73 11.32 -3.01
N LYS A 424 3.70 11.28 -4.34
CA LYS A 424 4.88 11.09 -5.18
C LYS A 424 5.62 12.41 -5.40
N ALA A 425 6.87 12.30 -5.86
CA ALA A 425 7.67 13.48 -6.17
C ALA A 425 6.97 14.33 -7.23
N SER A 426 6.99 15.65 -7.02
CA SER A 426 6.46 16.59 -8.00
C SER A 426 7.34 16.62 -9.25
N SER A 427 6.71 16.62 -10.42
CA SER A 427 7.35 16.71 -11.74
C SER A 427 6.79 17.89 -12.53
N PRO A 428 7.59 18.57 -13.37
CA PRO A 428 7.09 19.60 -14.28
C PRO A 428 6.01 19.08 -15.26
N GLU A 429 5.98 17.78 -15.51
CA GLU A 429 5.02 17.09 -16.37
C GLU A 429 3.73 16.69 -15.64
N ASP A 430 3.64 16.92 -14.33
CA ASP A 430 2.46 16.56 -13.55
C ASP A 430 1.22 17.31 -14.07
N PRO A 431 0.07 16.62 -14.20
CA PRO A 431 -1.15 17.25 -14.64
C PRO A 431 -1.62 18.31 -13.63
N PRO A 432 -2.35 19.35 -14.09
CA PRO A 432 -2.86 20.41 -13.22
C PRO A 432 -3.70 19.89 -12.06
N GLU A 433 -4.52 18.86 -12.27
CA GLU A 433 -5.37 18.25 -11.25
C GLU A 433 -4.56 17.66 -10.09
N LEU A 434 -3.44 16.99 -10.40
CA LEU A 434 -2.52 16.44 -9.38
C LEU A 434 -1.80 17.56 -8.63
N THR A 435 -1.30 18.56 -9.36
CA THR A 435 -0.62 19.71 -8.76
C THR A 435 -1.55 20.47 -7.81
N GLN A 436 -2.80 20.72 -8.23
CA GLN A 436 -3.81 21.37 -7.42
C GLN A 436 -4.14 20.55 -6.16
N ALA A 437 -4.34 19.23 -6.30
CA ALA A 437 -4.64 18.38 -5.16
C ALA A 437 -3.53 18.43 -4.09
N ARG A 438 -2.25 18.37 -4.49
CA ARG A 438 -1.12 18.49 -3.56
C ARG A 438 -1.08 19.85 -2.87
N GLN A 439 -1.29 20.93 -3.61
CA GLN A 439 -1.33 22.29 -3.04
C GLN A 439 -2.47 22.45 -2.02
N GLU A 440 -3.65 21.91 -2.31
CA GLU A 440 -4.78 21.92 -1.40
C GLU A 440 -4.50 21.10 -0.12
N ILE A 441 -3.88 19.92 -0.25
CA ILE A 441 -3.47 19.11 0.91
C ILE A 441 -2.50 19.90 1.81
N LEU A 442 -1.47 20.50 1.22
CA LEU A 442 -0.50 21.31 1.95
C LEU A 442 -1.11 22.54 2.63
N ALA A 443 -2.08 23.19 1.98
CA ALA A 443 -2.82 24.30 2.55
C ALA A 443 -3.67 23.87 3.75
N ILE A 444 -4.35 22.72 3.65
CA ILE A 444 -5.14 22.15 4.75
C ILE A 444 -4.24 21.77 5.94
N PHE A 445 -3.09 21.15 5.70
CA PHE A 445 -2.11 20.88 6.76
C PHE A 445 -1.68 22.14 7.50
N GLN A 446 -1.38 23.21 6.76
CA GLN A 446 -1.03 24.51 7.37
C GLN A 446 -2.19 25.09 8.18
N GLN A 447 -3.41 24.97 7.68
CA GLN A 447 -4.61 25.42 8.39
C GLN A 447 -4.75 24.72 9.74
N TRP A 448 -4.65 23.38 9.77
CA TRP A 448 -4.77 22.62 11.02
C TRP A 448 -3.67 22.97 12.03
N ILE A 449 -2.44 23.24 11.57
CA ILE A 449 -1.36 23.73 12.43
C ILE A 449 -1.73 25.07 13.05
N ASN A 450 -2.21 26.02 12.25
CA ASN A 450 -2.60 27.34 12.73
C ASN A 450 -3.74 27.26 13.75
N GLU A 451 -4.76 26.42 13.49
CA GLU A 451 -5.87 26.18 14.40
C GLU A 451 -5.41 25.59 15.73
N HIS A 452 -4.52 24.59 15.72
CA HIS A 452 -3.94 24.02 16.93
C HIS A 452 -3.17 25.08 17.74
N LEU A 453 -2.33 25.89 17.10
CA LEU A 453 -1.57 26.94 17.78
C LEU A 453 -2.48 28.00 18.43
N GLN A 454 -3.56 28.39 17.75
CA GLN A 454 -4.57 29.30 18.30
C GLN A 454 -5.26 28.70 19.53
N GLN A 455 -5.67 27.42 19.47
CA GLN A 455 -6.28 26.73 20.61
C GLN A 455 -5.32 26.63 21.81
N GLN A 456 -4.03 26.38 21.57
CA GLN A 456 -3.02 26.36 22.63
C GLN A 456 -2.84 27.74 23.28
N GLN A 457 -2.84 28.81 22.47
CA GLN A 457 -2.74 30.17 22.99
C GLN A 457 -3.94 30.55 23.85
N GLN A 458 -5.16 30.19 23.42
CA GLN A 458 -6.39 30.42 24.18
C GLN A 458 -6.37 29.67 25.51
N LYS A 459 -5.96 28.38 25.53
CA LYS A 459 -5.83 27.59 26.77
C LYS A 459 -4.85 28.22 27.76
N LYS A 460 -3.69 28.70 27.28
CA LYS A 460 -2.70 29.39 28.13
C LYS A 460 -3.26 30.70 28.70
N GLN A 461 -4.05 31.44 27.93
CA GLN A 461 -4.69 32.67 28.42
C GLN A 461 -5.75 32.40 29.49
N SER A 462 -6.58 31.36 29.33
CA SER A 462 -7.59 30.99 30.32
C SER A 462 -7.00 30.55 31.65
N GLN A 463 -5.87 29.83 31.63
CA GLN A 463 -5.16 29.37 32.84
C GLN A 463 -4.45 30.50 33.62
N ILE A 464 -4.29 31.68 33.04
CA ILE A 464 -3.70 32.85 33.72
C ILE A 464 -4.80 33.68 34.44
N ILE A 465 -6.07 33.46 34.10
CA ILE A 465 -7.22 34.23 34.61
C ILE A 465 -7.89 33.51 35.81
N GLU A 466 -7.66 32.20 35.97
CA GLU A 466 -7.98 31.41 37.18
C GLU A 466 -6.83 31.45 38.18
#